data_AF-A0A6P0WTK6-F1
#
_entry.id   AF-A0A6P0WTK6-F1
#
_cell.length_a   1.000
_cell.length_b   1.000
_cell.length_c   1.000
_cell.angle_alpha   90.00
_cell.angle_beta   90.00
_cell.angle_gamma   90.00
#
_symmetry.space_group_name_H-M   'P 1'
#
loop_
_entity.id
_entity.type
_entity.pdbx_description
1 polymer ?
#
loop_
_entity_poly.entity_id
_entity_poly.type
_entity_poly.pdbx_seq_one_letter_code
_entity_poly.pdbx_strand_id
1 'polypeptide(L)'
;MKKFHHQVMKVGFFLLPAPLLGGVGGGFCCLLPISPPLQAQPITPATDGTGTKVTIEGNRFDIQGGSLSRDGVNLFQSFEQFGLDRGQTANFLTSPEIQNILGRVVGSNLSVINGLIQLTGGNSNLFLLNPGGIIFGADASLNVPADFTATTATGIGFGGDNWFNVFGNNDYQKLVGTPSQFAFDLVQSGSIINAGDLAVGEGQNLSLLGGRVINTGQLTAPGGRITIAAVPGENLVRISQAGSLLSLEIEPPRDINGQVLPLTPVDLPTLLTGNSGYVLNQGEVSTNNSTNQGGQIYLTARLLENRGQITADGTTGGSIKVETTNFLDTGTLSAIGSTSSGGEIAVDYSGRIIQTASALTSVNGSTEGGAIAFNGGADTILTTSGKFEATGDVGGEVHLFAQDIRLL
;
A
#
# COMPACT_ATOMS: atom_id res chain seq x y z
N MET A 1 -32.50 -30.05 -43.76
CA MET A 1 -32.82 -30.99 -42.67
C MET A 1 -31.64 -31.09 -41.72
N LYS A 2 -31.75 -30.54 -40.51
CA LYS A 2 -31.05 -30.92 -39.26
C LYS A 2 -31.45 -29.90 -38.19
N LYS A 3 -32.27 -30.32 -37.24
CA LYS A 3 -32.66 -29.55 -36.04
C LYS A 3 -31.73 -29.94 -34.90
N PHE A 4 -31.11 -28.96 -34.24
CA PHE A 4 -30.47 -29.14 -32.95
C PHE A 4 -31.46 -28.78 -31.83
N HIS A 5 -31.66 -29.70 -30.88
CA HIS A 5 -32.46 -29.50 -29.68
C HIS A 5 -31.59 -29.01 -28.53
N HIS A 6 -32.10 -28.00 -27.81
CA HIS A 6 -31.61 -27.53 -26.51
C HIS A 6 -31.77 -28.61 -25.43
N GLN A 7 -30.74 -28.85 -24.63
CA GLN A 7 -30.86 -29.51 -23.32
C GLN A 7 -30.69 -28.48 -22.21
N VAL A 8 -31.69 -28.41 -21.32
CA VAL A 8 -31.67 -27.70 -20.04
C VAL A 8 -31.47 -28.76 -18.96
N MET A 9 -30.37 -28.67 -18.22
CA MET A 9 -30.04 -29.58 -17.13
C MET A 9 -30.75 -29.13 -15.85
N LYS A 10 -31.80 -29.85 -15.45
CA LYS A 10 -32.44 -29.76 -14.13
C LYS A 10 -31.64 -30.62 -13.14
N VAL A 11 -31.14 -30.01 -12.06
CA VAL A 11 -30.53 -30.73 -10.93
C VAL A 11 -31.65 -31.26 -10.04
N GLY A 12 -31.80 -32.58 -9.98
CA GLY A 12 -32.75 -33.27 -9.11
C GLY A 12 -32.15 -33.50 -7.71
N PHE A 13 -32.91 -33.14 -6.69
CA PHE A 13 -32.65 -33.50 -5.29
C PHE A 13 -32.81 -35.02 -5.10
N PHE A 14 -31.74 -35.69 -4.67
CA PHE A 14 -31.79 -37.08 -4.20
C PHE A 14 -32.20 -37.11 -2.72
N LEU A 15 -33.36 -37.70 -2.43
CA LEU A 15 -33.76 -38.12 -1.08
C LEU A 15 -33.13 -39.48 -0.78
N LEU A 16 -32.28 -39.55 0.25
CA LEU A 16 -31.84 -40.80 0.86
C LEU A 16 -32.78 -41.18 2.02
N PRO A 17 -33.03 -42.49 2.27
CA PRO A 17 -33.99 -42.93 3.28
C PRO A 17 -33.39 -42.85 4.69
N ALA A 18 -34.22 -42.41 5.65
CA ALA A 18 -33.89 -42.38 7.07
C ALA A 18 -33.97 -43.78 7.70
N PRO A 19 -33.03 -44.18 8.59
CA PRO A 19 -33.27 -45.28 9.50
C PRO A 19 -34.01 -44.76 10.75
N LEU A 20 -35.12 -45.40 11.07
CA LEU A 20 -35.78 -45.30 12.37
C LEU A 20 -34.94 -46.05 13.41
N LEU A 21 -34.36 -45.34 14.39
CA LEU A 21 -33.94 -45.93 15.66
C LEU A 21 -34.27 -44.95 16.80
N GLY A 22 -35.18 -45.39 17.67
CA GLY A 22 -35.47 -44.71 18.93
C GLY A 22 -34.38 -44.99 19.95
N GLY A 23 -34.15 -44.04 20.86
CA GLY A 23 -33.40 -44.30 22.08
C GLY A 23 -32.48 -43.16 22.53
N VAL A 24 -33.01 -42.35 23.45
CA VAL A 24 -32.35 -41.69 24.59
C VAL A 24 -31.23 -40.65 24.31
N GLY A 25 -31.63 -39.39 24.46
CA GLY A 25 -30.88 -38.19 24.88
C GLY A 25 -29.35 -38.25 24.99
N GLY A 26 -28.69 -37.55 24.07
CA GLY A 26 -27.30 -37.10 24.17
C GLY A 26 -27.01 -36.09 23.06
N GLY A 27 -27.22 -34.81 23.34
CA GLY A 27 -27.02 -33.73 22.38
C GLY A 27 -25.54 -33.55 22.02
N PHE A 28 -25.11 -34.16 20.91
CA PHE A 28 -23.86 -33.81 20.24
C PHE A 28 -24.12 -32.64 19.30
N CYS A 29 -23.87 -31.44 19.81
CA CYS A 29 -23.76 -30.22 19.01
C CYS A 29 -22.50 -30.36 18.12
N CYS A 30 -22.69 -30.45 16.81
CA CYS A 30 -21.59 -30.35 15.84
C CYS A 30 -20.99 -28.93 15.89
N LEU A 31 -19.99 -28.76 16.74
CA LEU A 31 -19.13 -27.57 16.78
C LEU A 31 -18.32 -27.52 15.48
N LEU A 32 -18.71 -26.64 14.57
CA LEU A 32 -17.82 -26.15 13.52
C LEU A 32 -16.61 -25.50 14.21
N PRO A 33 -15.36 -25.83 13.84
CA PRO A 33 -14.21 -25.15 14.42
C PRO A 33 -14.27 -23.67 14.01
N ILE A 34 -14.62 -22.84 14.99
CA ILE A 34 -14.43 -21.39 14.90
C ILE A 34 -12.92 -21.21 14.78
N SER A 35 -12.46 -20.72 13.63
CA SER A 35 -11.07 -20.30 13.46
C SER A 35 -10.76 -19.34 14.61
N PRO A 36 -9.70 -19.57 15.42
CA PRO A 36 -9.34 -18.60 16.45
C PRO A 36 -9.12 -17.23 15.77
N PRO A 37 -9.53 -16.13 16.42
CA PRO A 37 -9.19 -14.81 15.92
C PRO A 37 -7.68 -14.75 15.69
N LEU A 38 -7.26 -14.14 14.58
CA LEU A 38 -5.84 -13.95 14.28
C LEU A 38 -5.23 -13.08 15.38
N GLN A 39 -4.64 -13.71 16.40
CA GLN A 39 -3.96 -13.02 17.48
C GLN A 39 -2.64 -12.49 16.95
N ALA A 40 -2.26 -11.28 17.35
CA ALA A 40 -0.95 -10.77 16.99
C ALA A 40 0.14 -11.56 17.72
N GLN A 41 1.26 -11.76 17.04
CA GLN A 41 2.49 -12.25 17.67
C GLN A 41 3.19 -11.08 18.37
N PRO A 42 3.68 -11.23 19.62
CA PRO A 42 4.28 -10.13 20.36
C PRO A 42 5.60 -9.67 19.71
N ILE A 43 5.97 -8.41 19.94
CA ILE A 43 7.21 -7.85 19.40
C ILE A 43 8.41 -8.55 20.05
N THR A 44 9.23 -9.19 19.22
CA THR A 44 10.42 -9.92 19.65
C THR A 44 11.64 -9.41 18.89
N PRO A 45 12.68 -8.89 19.57
CA PRO A 45 13.89 -8.42 18.91
C PRO A 45 14.66 -9.58 18.26
N ALA A 46 15.28 -9.33 17.11
CA ALA A 46 16.11 -10.33 16.43
C ALA A 46 17.47 -10.49 17.13
N THR A 47 17.97 -11.72 17.18
CA THR A 47 19.33 -12.03 17.69
C THR A 47 20.34 -12.07 16.55
N ASP A 48 20.46 -10.95 15.81
CA ASP A 48 21.26 -10.83 14.58
C ASP A 48 22.42 -9.82 14.68
N GLY A 49 22.70 -9.35 15.89
CA GLY A 49 23.75 -8.35 16.16
C GLY A 49 23.33 -6.89 15.97
N THR A 50 22.09 -6.61 15.53
CA THR A 50 21.58 -5.23 15.41
C THR A 50 21.50 -4.51 16.75
N GLY A 51 21.30 -5.26 17.85
CA GLY A 51 21.29 -4.70 19.20
C GLY A 51 19.96 -4.06 19.60
N THR A 52 18.87 -4.38 18.91
CA THR A 52 17.51 -3.95 19.26
C THR A 52 17.09 -4.54 20.60
N LYS A 53 16.47 -3.71 21.44
CA LYS A 53 15.97 -4.08 22.76
C LYS A 53 14.51 -3.68 22.86
N VAL A 54 13.71 -4.57 23.42
CA VAL A 54 12.28 -4.34 23.68
C VAL A 54 12.04 -4.54 25.16
N THR A 55 11.53 -3.50 25.83
CA THR A 55 11.11 -3.55 27.23
C THR A 55 9.58 -3.46 27.27
N ILE A 56 8.95 -4.27 28.12
CA ILE A 56 7.48 -4.30 28.22
C ILE A 56 7.06 -3.57 29.50
N GLU A 57 6.24 -2.52 29.34
CA GLU A 57 5.62 -1.77 30.42
C GLU A 57 4.09 -1.85 30.29
N GLY A 58 3.49 -2.83 30.97
CA GLY A 58 2.05 -3.12 30.82
C GLY A 58 1.73 -3.56 29.39
N ASN A 59 0.96 -2.74 28.66
CA ASN A 59 0.60 -2.99 27.25
C ASN A 59 1.52 -2.25 26.26
N ARG A 60 2.55 -1.55 26.74
CA ARG A 60 3.49 -0.80 25.90
C ARG A 60 4.79 -1.59 25.72
N PHE A 61 5.23 -1.70 24.47
CA PHE A 61 6.53 -2.22 24.07
C PHE A 61 7.44 -1.02 23.76
N ASP A 62 8.34 -0.70 24.66
CA ASP A 62 9.35 0.34 24.46
C ASP A 62 10.54 -0.25 23.69
N ILE A 63 10.74 0.26 22.48
CA ILE A 63 11.74 -0.22 21.52
C ILE A 63 12.90 0.77 21.50
N GLN A 64 14.09 0.27 21.82
CA GLN A 64 15.32 1.06 21.93
C GLN A 64 16.55 0.26 21.49
N GLY A 65 17.72 0.89 21.56
CA GLY A 65 18.95 0.32 21.02
C GLY A 65 18.86 0.22 19.49
N GLY A 66 19.56 -0.75 18.92
CA GLY A 66 19.79 -0.82 17.47
C GLY A 66 21.20 -0.37 17.10
N SER A 67 21.42 -0.26 15.79
CA SER A 67 22.70 0.13 15.21
C SER A 67 22.56 1.46 14.48
N LEU A 68 23.58 2.31 14.57
CA LEU A 68 23.59 3.62 13.92
C LEU A 68 24.40 3.60 12.62
N SER A 69 23.99 4.41 11.67
CA SER A 69 24.84 4.82 10.56
C SER A 69 26.04 5.64 11.03
N ARG A 70 27.07 5.76 10.19
CA ARG A 70 28.31 6.50 10.54
C ARG A 70 28.07 7.98 10.81
N ASP A 71 27.11 8.60 10.12
CA ASP A 71 26.67 9.97 10.34
C ASP A 71 25.70 10.12 11.52
N GLY A 72 25.24 9.00 12.11
CA GLY A 72 24.41 8.97 13.30
C GLY A 72 22.93 9.33 13.07
N VAL A 73 22.49 9.51 11.82
CA VAL A 73 21.13 9.98 11.51
C VAL A 73 20.14 8.85 11.21
N ASN A 74 20.62 7.64 10.90
CA ASN A 74 19.80 6.46 10.64
C ASN A 74 19.95 5.44 11.77
N LEU A 75 18.84 5.06 12.38
CA LEU A 75 18.76 4.03 13.42
C LEU A 75 18.14 2.76 12.85
N PHE A 76 18.90 1.68 12.86
CA PHE A 76 18.46 0.37 12.36
C PHE A 76 18.04 -0.53 13.52
N GLN A 77 16.85 -1.09 13.40
CA GLN A 77 16.28 -2.03 14.36
C GLN A 77 15.78 -3.29 13.66
N SER A 78 15.89 -4.43 14.34
CA SER A 78 15.60 -5.74 13.77
C SER A 78 14.75 -6.57 14.72
N PHE A 79 13.72 -7.19 14.18
CA PHE A 79 12.72 -7.96 14.90
C PHE A 79 12.59 -9.35 14.28
N GLU A 80 12.46 -10.37 15.12
CA GLU A 80 12.03 -11.69 14.65
C GLU A 80 10.53 -11.67 14.35
N GLN A 81 9.76 -10.99 15.20
CA GLN A 81 8.32 -10.82 15.08
C GLN A 81 7.95 -9.39 15.45
N PHE A 82 7.02 -8.80 14.71
CA PHE A 82 6.48 -7.48 15.01
C PHE A 82 4.97 -7.52 14.84
N GLY A 83 4.25 -7.53 15.95
CA GLY A 83 2.80 -7.49 15.98
C GLY A 83 2.28 -6.84 17.25
N LEU A 84 1.04 -6.34 17.18
CA LEU A 84 0.33 -5.68 18.27
C LEU A 84 -1.10 -6.19 18.34
N ASP A 85 -1.55 -6.58 19.52
CA ASP A 85 -2.97 -6.77 19.81
C ASP A 85 -3.66 -5.44 20.12
N ARG A 86 -4.99 -5.48 20.21
CA ARG A 86 -5.81 -4.34 20.61
C ARG A 86 -5.37 -3.75 21.94
N GLY A 87 -5.17 -2.44 21.95
CA GLY A 87 -4.79 -1.68 23.16
C GLY A 87 -3.32 -1.83 23.54
N GLN A 88 -2.51 -2.50 22.71
CA GLN A 88 -1.05 -2.49 22.82
C GLN A 88 -0.45 -1.32 22.03
N THR A 89 0.75 -0.91 22.45
CA THR A 89 1.49 0.18 21.82
C THR A 89 2.93 -0.26 21.53
N ALA A 90 3.37 -0.12 20.28
CA ALA A 90 4.79 -0.13 19.95
C ALA A 90 5.32 1.30 20.04
N ASN A 91 6.18 1.58 21.01
CA ASN A 91 6.76 2.90 21.20
C ASN A 91 8.24 2.89 20.81
N PHE A 92 8.55 3.49 19.67
CA PHE A 92 9.93 3.70 19.21
C PHE A 92 10.54 4.88 19.97
N LEU A 93 11.53 4.58 20.81
CA LEU A 93 12.30 5.60 21.50
C LEU A 93 13.41 6.12 20.58
N THR A 94 13.41 7.42 20.35
CA THR A 94 14.38 8.10 19.49
C THR A 94 14.97 9.30 20.19
N SER A 95 15.89 9.99 19.49
CA SER A 95 16.47 11.25 19.91
C SER A 95 16.43 12.27 18.77
N PRO A 96 16.59 13.58 19.05
CA PRO A 96 16.50 14.63 18.02
C PRO A 96 17.53 14.51 16.89
N GLU A 97 18.62 13.78 17.10
CA GLU A 97 19.67 13.57 16.10
C GLU A 97 19.28 12.52 15.05
N ILE A 98 18.34 11.63 15.38
CA ILE A 98 17.88 10.56 14.48
C ILE A 98 16.85 11.13 13.51
N GLN A 99 17.13 11.02 12.22
CA GLN A 99 16.22 11.43 11.15
C GLN A 99 15.36 10.25 10.66
N ASN A 100 15.90 9.04 10.64
CA ASN A 100 15.18 7.86 10.16
C ASN A 100 15.35 6.68 11.11
N ILE A 101 14.23 6.02 11.45
CA ILE A 101 14.22 4.72 12.11
C ILE A 101 13.79 3.69 11.09
N LEU A 102 14.61 2.65 10.90
CA LEU A 102 14.34 1.56 9.98
C LEU A 102 14.20 0.26 10.77
N GLY A 103 12.96 -0.18 10.97
CA GLY A 103 12.62 -1.45 11.58
C GLY A 103 12.42 -2.53 10.53
N ARG A 104 13.20 -3.61 10.58
CA ARG A 104 12.99 -4.80 9.73
C ARG A 104 12.47 -5.98 10.53
N VAL A 105 11.62 -6.79 9.91
CA VAL A 105 11.22 -8.11 10.41
C VAL A 105 11.95 -9.17 9.61
N VAL A 106 12.82 -9.93 10.27
CA VAL A 106 13.64 -10.99 9.64
C VAL A 106 12.95 -12.35 9.68
N GLY A 107 11.98 -12.53 10.59
CA GLY A 107 11.16 -13.75 10.63
C GLY A 107 10.24 -13.86 9.42
N SER A 108 9.80 -15.08 9.11
CA SER A 108 8.95 -15.38 7.94
C SER A 108 7.46 -15.05 8.15
N ASN A 109 7.07 -14.64 9.35
CA ASN A 109 5.68 -14.39 9.70
C ASN A 109 5.24 -12.98 9.30
N LEU A 110 4.01 -12.87 8.84
CA LEU A 110 3.31 -11.61 8.63
C LEU A 110 3.17 -10.79 9.93
N SER A 111 3.26 -9.47 9.80
CA SER A 111 3.03 -8.54 10.92
C SER A 111 1.54 -8.24 11.06
N VAL A 112 0.91 -8.68 12.15
CA VAL A 112 -0.47 -8.28 12.50
C VAL A 112 -0.40 -7.17 13.53
N ILE A 113 -0.85 -5.97 13.15
CA ILE A 113 -0.75 -4.76 13.95
C ILE A 113 -2.17 -4.25 14.16
N ASN A 114 -2.75 -4.53 15.32
CA ASN A 114 -4.08 -4.07 15.72
C ASN A 114 -3.99 -3.15 16.94
N GLY A 115 -3.04 -2.20 16.95
CA GLY A 115 -2.78 -1.31 18.06
C GLY A 115 -2.07 -0.02 17.62
N LEU A 116 -1.49 0.71 18.56
CA LEU A 116 -0.84 1.99 18.29
C LEU A 116 0.64 1.82 17.97
N ILE A 117 1.10 2.35 16.83
CA ILE A 117 2.53 2.60 16.60
C ILE A 117 2.81 4.06 16.96
N GLN A 118 3.75 4.28 17.86
CA GLN A 118 4.12 5.60 18.35
C GLN A 118 5.62 5.80 18.30
N LEU A 119 6.04 7.05 18.16
CA LEU A 119 7.43 7.48 18.31
C LEU A 119 7.54 8.57 19.37
N THR A 120 8.53 8.44 20.27
CA THR A 120 8.75 9.37 21.39
C THR A 120 10.22 9.81 21.45
N GLY A 121 10.47 11.10 21.68
CA GLY A 121 11.81 11.63 21.94
C GLY A 121 12.50 12.35 20.77
N GLY A 122 11.85 12.45 19.61
CA GLY A 122 12.37 13.15 18.44
C GLY A 122 11.35 13.25 17.31
N ASN A 123 11.80 13.70 16.12
CA ASN A 123 10.98 13.91 14.94
C ASN A 123 11.50 13.09 13.74
N SER A 124 11.62 11.77 13.93
CA SER A 124 12.20 10.87 12.93
C SER A 124 11.12 10.27 12.03
N ASN A 125 11.46 10.03 10.77
CA ASN A 125 10.69 9.19 9.86
C ASN A 125 10.75 7.72 10.32
N LEU A 126 9.68 6.97 10.11
CA LEU A 126 9.62 5.55 10.45
C LEU A 126 9.40 4.68 9.20
N PHE A 127 10.32 3.75 8.98
CA PHE A 127 10.24 2.72 7.96
C PHE A 127 10.03 1.36 8.62
N LEU A 128 8.95 0.66 8.26
CA LEU A 128 8.65 -0.69 8.71
C LEU A 128 8.69 -1.65 7.53
N LEU A 129 9.64 -2.58 7.56
CA LEU A 129 9.97 -3.50 6.48
C LEU A 129 9.65 -4.94 6.89
N ASN A 130 8.69 -5.59 6.23
CA ASN A 130 8.41 -7.01 6.43
C ASN A 130 8.03 -7.68 5.09
N PRO A 131 8.93 -8.46 4.47
CA PRO A 131 8.65 -9.19 3.23
C PRO A 131 7.50 -10.18 3.33
N GLY A 132 7.23 -10.73 4.53
CA GLY A 132 6.13 -11.64 4.80
C GLY A 132 4.74 -10.98 4.73
N GLY A 133 4.67 -9.65 4.74
CA GLY A 133 3.43 -8.87 4.67
C GLY A 133 3.04 -8.21 5.98
N ILE A 134 2.16 -7.22 5.89
CA ILE A 134 1.72 -6.38 7.01
C ILE A 134 0.20 -6.22 6.97
N ILE A 135 -0.45 -6.47 8.09
CA ILE A 135 -1.89 -6.27 8.28
C ILE A 135 -2.08 -5.24 9.40
N PHE A 136 -2.58 -4.06 9.05
CA PHE A 136 -3.09 -3.09 10.00
C PHE A 136 -4.57 -3.41 10.27
N GLY A 137 -4.86 -3.91 11.47
CA GLY A 137 -6.22 -4.24 11.90
C GLY A 137 -7.08 -3.01 12.17
N ALA A 138 -8.35 -3.22 12.50
CA ALA A 138 -9.33 -2.14 12.67
C ALA A 138 -9.01 -1.16 13.82
N ASP A 139 -8.24 -1.58 14.82
CA ASP A 139 -7.78 -0.73 15.93
C ASP A 139 -6.35 -0.17 15.69
N ALA A 140 -5.78 -0.38 14.50
CA ALA A 140 -4.46 0.14 14.17
C ALA A 140 -4.48 1.66 14.02
N SER A 141 -3.52 2.33 14.65
CA SER A 141 -3.36 3.78 14.55
C SER A 141 -1.88 4.17 14.62
N LEU A 142 -1.58 5.37 14.14
CA LEU A 142 -0.24 5.95 14.15
C LEU A 142 -0.21 7.21 15.02
N ASN A 143 0.86 7.36 15.80
CA ASN A 143 1.26 8.59 16.46
C ASN A 143 2.75 8.81 16.16
N VAL A 144 3.02 9.16 14.90
CA VAL A 144 4.37 9.40 14.37
C VAL A 144 4.46 10.85 13.92
N PRO A 145 5.53 11.58 14.30
CA PRO A 145 5.59 13.03 14.10
C PRO A 145 6.04 13.43 12.68
N ALA A 146 6.63 12.50 11.93
CA ALA A 146 7.14 12.70 10.57
C ALA A 146 6.60 11.60 9.61
N ASP A 147 7.34 11.31 8.53
CA ASP A 147 6.89 10.37 7.50
C ASP A 147 6.78 8.92 8.00
N PHE A 148 5.81 8.19 7.47
CA PHE A 148 5.63 6.76 7.70
C PHE A 148 5.69 5.97 6.39
N THR A 149 6.52 4.93 6.37
CA THR A 149 6.61 3.99 5.25
C THR A 149 6.46 2.57 5.75
N ALA A 150 5.46 1.85 5.25
CA ALA A 150 5.32 0.41 5.44
C ALA A 150 5.58 -0.30 4.12
N THR A 151 6.45 -1.31 4.12
CA THR A 151 6.86 -1.97 2.88
C THR A 151 7.11 -3.47 3.05
N THR A 152 6.85 -4.23 1.99
CA THR A 152 7.20 -5.65 1.88
C THR A 152 8.43 -5.89 1.01
N ALA A 153 9.22 -4.84 0.78
CA ALA A 153 10.52 -4.94 0.15
C ALA A 153 11.46 -5.85 0.97
N THR A 154 12.43 -6.44 0.30
CA THR A 154 13.55 -7.20 0.87
C THR A 154 14.72 -6.32 1.25
N GLY A 155 14.74 -5.06 0.82
CA GLY A 155 15.75 -4.11 1.23
C GLY A 155 15.42 -2.65 0.92
N ILE A 156 16.13 -1.76 1.60
CA ILE A 156 16.03 -0.31 1.45
C ILE A 156 17.41 0.25 1.10
N GLY A 157 17.52 0.94 -0.03
CA GLY A 157 18.77 1.48 -0.56
C GLY A 157 19.03 2.93 -0.18
N PHE A 158 20.31 3.25 0.01
CA PHE A 158 20.84 4.58 0.37
C PHE A 158 21.68 5.19 -0.77
N GLY A 159 21.54 4.67 -1.99
CA GLY A 159 22.35 5.04 -3.15
C GLY A 159 23.61 4.20 -3.32
N GLY A 160 24.02 4.00 -4.58
CA GLY A 160 25.08 3.05 -4.94
C GLY A 160 24.72 1.61 -4.54
N ASP A 161 25.69 0.85 -4.07
CA ASP A 161 25.51 -0.54 -3.61
C ASP A 161 25.19 -0.66 -2.11
N ASN A 162 24.72 0.41 -1.47
CA ASN A 162 24.45 0.43 -0.03
C ASN A 162 22.99 0.07 0.27
N TRP A 163 22.78 -1.13 0.82
CA TRP A 163 21.45 -1.68 1.07
C TRP A 163 21.27 -2.10 2.52
N PHE A 164 20.17 -1.65 3.12
CA PHE A 164 19.60 -2.24 4.32
C PHE A 164 18.74 -3.44 3.92
N ASN A 165 19.31 -4.64 3.94
CA ASN A 165 18.65 -5.87 3.52
C ASN A 165 17.91 -6.53 4.70
N VAL A 166 16.79 -7.21 4.45
CA VAL A 166 16.14 -8.09 5.43
C VAL A 166 16.95 -9.36 5.63
N PHE A 167 17.44 -9.94 4.53
CA PHE A 167 18.23 -11.16 4.55
C PHE A 167 19.73 -10.88 4.47
N GLY A 168 20.52 -11.69 5.14
CA GLY A 168 21.98 -11.54 5.19
C GLY A 168 22.48 -10.41 6.10
N ASN A 169 23.78 -10.13 5.99
CA ASN A 169 24.48 -9.18 6.84
C ASN A 169 24.33 -7.75 6.33
N ASN A 170 24.35 -6.80 7.26
CA ASN A 170 24.25 -5.37 6.97
C ASN A 170 25.47 -4.63 7.51
N ASP A 171 26.05 -3.76 6.69
CA ASP A 171 27.11 -2.85 7.12
C ASP A 171 26.49 -1.49 7.45
N TYR A 172 25.93 -1.38 8.66
CA TYR A 172 25.18 -0.20 9.11
C TYR A 172 25.96 1.11 8.96
N GLN A 173 27.28 1.07 9.12
CA GLN A 173 28.15 2.25 9.02
C GLN A 173 28.19 2.84 7.60
N LYS A 174 27.86 2.08 6.56
CA LYS A 174 27.81 2.56 5.17
C LYS A 174 26.43 3.09 4.76
N LEU A 175 25.39 2.86 5.55
CA LEU A 175 24.01 3.26 5.24
C LEU A 175 23.75 4.71 5.67
N VAL A 176 24.51 5.63 5.05
CA VAL A 176 24.48 7.07 5.32
C VAL A 176 23.55 7.81 4.36
N GLY A 177 23.00 8.95 4.79
CA GLY A 177 22.06 9.74 3.98
C GLY A 177 20.61 9.21 4.03
N THR A 178 19.82 9.53 3.00
CA THR A 178 18.37 9.27 2.99
C THR A 178 18.00 7.97 2.26
N PRO A 179 17.10 7.15 2.83
CA PRO A 179 16.48 6.04 2.12
C PRO A 179 15.78 6.50 0.85
N SER A 180 16.03 5.85 -0.30
CA SER A 180 15.45 6.27 -1.59
C SER A 180 15.09 5.13 -2.55
N GLN A 181 15.49 3.91 -2.25
CA GLN A 181 15.29 2.75 -3.13
C GLN A 181 14.69 1.58 -2.34
N PHE A 182 13.87 0.76 -2.98
CA PHE A 182 13.23 -0.41 -2.38
C PHE A 182 13.43 -1.62 -3.31
N ALA A 183 14.00 -2.70 -2.79
CA ALA A 183 14.18 -3.94 -3.53
C ALA A 183 13.05 -4.92 -3.24
N PHE A 184 12.45 -5.50 -4.27
CA PHE A 184 11.47 -6.58 -4.13
C PHE A 184 12.04 -7.85 -4.76
N ASP A 185 12.94 -8.52 -4.06
CA ASP A 185 13.67 -9.69 -4.60
C ASP A 185 12.83 -10.99 -4.58
N LEU A 186 11.73 -11.03 -3.82
CA LEU A 186 10.90 -12.23 -3.72
C LEU A 186 9.95 -12.37 -4.91
N VAL A 187 9.92 -13.57 -5.51
CA VAL A 187 8.96 -13.99 -6.55
C VAL A 187 7.51 -13.65 -6.16
N GLN A 188 7.16 -13.88 -4.89
CA GLN A 188 5.90 -13.49 -4.30
C GLN A 188 6.16 -12.49 -3.17
N SER A 189 6.01 -11.21 -3.48
CA SER A 189 6.07 -10.15 -2.48
C SER A 189 4.85 -10.19 -1.57
N GLY A 190 5.06 -9.87 -0.29
CA GLY A 190 4.01 -9.82 0.72
C GLY A 190 2.88 -8.83 0.36
N SER A 191 1.75 -8.99 1.05
CA SER A 191 0.63 -8.06 0.95
C SER A 191 0.64 -7.06 2.10
N ILE A 192 0.22 -5.83 1.83
CA ILE A 192 -0.15 -4.83 2.84
C ILE A 192 -1.66 -4.71 2.85
N ILE A 193 -2.29 -4.90 4.01
CA ILE A 193 -3.73 -4.75 4.20
C ILE A 193 -3.95 -3.72 5.29
N ASN A 194 -4.67 -2.64 4.98
CA ASN A 194 -5.11 -1.66 5.95
C ASN A 194 -6.61 -1.77 6.20
N ALA A 195 -7.00 -2.00 7.45
CA ALA A 195 -8.37 -1.89 7.94
C ALA A 195 -8.51 -0.84 9.07
N GLY A 196 -7.40 -0.22 9.50
CA GLY A 196 -7.35 0.77 10.57
C GLY A 196 -7.34 2.20 10.07
N ASP A 197 -6.93 3.11 10.95
CA ASP A 197 -6.81 4.55 10.68
C ASP A 197 -5.33 4.96 10.73
N LEU A 198 -4.69 5.00 9.56
CA LEU A 198 -3.29 5.35 9.44
C LEU A 198 -3.18 6.82 9.04
N ALA A 199 -2.95 7.68 10.02
CA ALA A 199 -2.81 9.12 9.83
C ALA A 199 -1.40 9.61 10.22
N VAL A 200 -0.84 10.50 9.40
CA VAL A 200 0.37 11.25 9.72
C VAL A 200 0.05 12.75 9.89
N GLY A 201 0.99 13.50 10.46
CA GLY A 201 0.83 14.94 10.67
C GLY A 201 0.68 15.74 9.36
N GLU A 202 0.24 17.00 9.46
CA GLU A 202 0.12 17.90 8.31
C GLU A 202 1.46 18.05 7.58
N GLY A 203 1.42 17.95 6.26
CA GLY A 203 2.60 18.05 5.38
C GLY A 203 3.53 16.84 5.40
N GLN A 204 3.24 15.80 6.19
CA GLN A 204 4.03 14.56 6.24
C GLN A 204 3.54 13.52 5.22
N ASN A 205 4.36 12.52 4.95
CA ASN A 205 4.10 11.51 3.92
C ASN A 205 3.74 10.15 4.51
N LEU A 206 2.83 9.45 3.84
CA LEU A 206 2.46 8.07 4.14
C LEU A 206 2.67 7.20 2.90
N SER A 207 3.50 6.17 3.01
CA SER A 207 3.82 5.28 1.89
C SER A 207 3.54 3.82 2.21
N LEU A 208 2.76 3.14 1.37
CA LEU A 208 2.51 1.70 1.41
C LEU A 208 3.04 1.05 0.14
N LEU A 209 4.12 0.27 0.25
CA LEU A 209 4.83 -0.32 -0.88
C LEU A 209 4.85 -1.85 -0.76
N GLY A 210 4.13 -2.59 -1.61
CA GLY A 210 4.03 -4.04 -1.46
C GLY A 210 3.81 -4.80 -2.75
N GLY A 211 3.77 -6.13 -2.68
CA GLY A 211 3.34 -6.96 -3.83
C GLY A 211 1.87 -6.75 -4.19
N ARG A 212 1.08 -6.47 -3.16
CA ARG A 212 -0.34 -6.19 -3.18
C ARG A 212 -0.69 -5.23 -2.05
N VAL A 213 -1.50 -4.22 -2.32
CA VAL A 213 -1.99 -3.30 -1.29
C VAL A 213 -3.52 -3.28 -1.30
N ILE A 214 -4.12 -3.47 -0.12
CA ILE A 214 -5.57 -3.41 0.05
C ILE A 214 -5.87 -2.40 1.15
N ASN A 215 -6.61 -1.35 0.83
CA ASN A 215 -7.11 -0.40 1.80
C ASN A 215 -8.63 -0.57 1.98
N THR A 216 -9.06 -0.89 3.19
CA THR A 216 -10.46 -0.95 3.62
C THR A 216 -10.75 0.02 4.76
N GLY A 217 -9.72 0.60 5.37
CA GLY A 217 -9.79 1.62 6.41
C GLY A 217 -9.50 3.02 5.85
N GLN A 218 -8.74 3.82 6.61
CA GLN A 218 -8.40 5.20 6.26
C GLN A 218 -6.88 5.38 6.16
N LEU A 219 -6.44 6.11 5.13
CA LEU A 219 -5.09 6.62 4.97
C LEU A 219 -5.16 8.14 4.89
N THR A 220 -4.52 8.85 5.82
CA THR A 220 -4.66 10.31 5.94
C THR A 220 -3.30 11.00 6.05
N ALA A 221 -3.03 11.94 5.14
CA ALA A 221 -1.82 12.77 5.16
C ALA A 221 -2.16 14.21 4.73
N PRO A 222 -2.73 15.04 5.63
CA PRO A 222 -3.29 16.35 5.27
C PRO A 222 -2.24 17.27 4.64
N GLY A 223 -2.47 17.72 3.41
CA GLY A 223 -1.51 18.57 2.66
C GLY A 223 -0.16 17.91 2.35
N GLY A 224 0.03 16.64 2.73
CA GLY A 224 1.24 15.86 2.51
C GLY A 224 1.11 14.96 1.28
N ARG A 225 1.84 13.84 1.26
CA ARG A 225 1.79 12.87 0.16
C ARG A 225 1.39 11.48 0.63
N ILE A 226 0.45 10.85 -0.07
CA ILE A 226 0.21 9.41 0.04
C ILE A 226 0.76 8.70 -1.20
N THR A 227 1.61 7.69 -0.98
CA THR A 227 2.11 6.82 -2.06
C THR A 227 1.64 5.39 -1.83
N ILE A 228 0.93 4.82 -2.80
CA ILE A 228 0.55 3.41 -2.81
C ILE A 228 1.15 2.75 -4.04
N ALA A 229 2.16 1.91 -3.86
CA ALA A 229 2.80 1.19 -4.94
C ALA A 229 2.63 -0.31 -4.76
N ALA A 230 1.98 -0.97 -5.73
CA ALA A 230 1.98 -2.41 -5.85
C ALA A 230 2.99 -2.83 -6.91
N VAL A 231 4.13 -3.32 -6.43
CA VAL A 231 5.28 -3.73 -7.26
C VAL A 231 5.22 -5.24 -7.43
N PRO A 232 5.20 -5.77 -8.66
CA PRO A 232 5.33 -7.21 -8.85
C PRO A 232 6.64 -7.69 -8.21
N GLY A 233 6.65 -8.91 -7.65
CA GLY A 233 7.89 -9.52 -7.20
C GLY A 233 8.96 -9.52 -8.29
N GLU A 234 10.23 -9.53 -7.89
CA GLU A 234 11.42 -9.47 -8.75
C GLU A 234 11.64 -8.09 -9.45
N ASN A 235 11.34 -6.99 -8.77
CA ASN A 235 11.52 -5.63 -9.28
C ASN A 235 12.20 -4.71 -8.26
N LEU A 236 13.04 -3.77 -8.72
CA LEU A 236 13.55 -2.68 -7.90
C LEU A 236 12.74 -1.41 -8.16
N VAL A 237 12.26 -0.76 -7.09
CA VAL A 237 11.59 0.54 -7.18
C VAL A 237 12.48 1.64 -6.64
N ARG A 238 12.79 2.62 -7.48
CA ARG A 238 13.45 3.87 -7.07
C ARG A 238 12.40 4.97 -7.01
N ILE A 239 12.26 5.64 -5.86
CA ILE A 239 11.48 6.88 -5.78
C ILE A 239 12.44 8.02 -6.15
N SER A 240 12.41 8.46 -7.41
CA SER A 240 13.09 9.68 -7.83
C SER A 240 12.29 10.92 -7.39
N GLN A 241 13.02 11.98 -7.06
CA GLN A 241 12.49 13.26 -6.58
C GLN A 241 11.45 13.89 -7.53
N ALA A 242 10.64 14.79 -6.97
CA ALA A 242 9.41 15.37 -7.51
C ALA A 242 9.40 15.64 -9.04
N GLY A 243 8.45 15.02 -9.74
CA GLY A 243 7.98 15.49 -11.05
C GLY A 243 8.02 14.50 -12.21
N SER A 244 8.65 13.31 -12.13
CA SER A 244 8.48 12.28 -13.17
C SER A 244 8.90 10.87 -12.76
N LEU A 245 8.20 9.93 -13.41
CA LEU A 245 8.17 8.46 -13.42
C LEU A 245 9.22 7.74 -12.58
N LEU A 246 8.72 6.82 -11.74
CA LEU A 246 9.42 5.63 -11.29
C LEU A 246 10.26 5.05 -12.44
N SER A 247 11.58 5.13 -12.35
CA SER A 247 12.43 4.31 -13.21
C SER A 247 12.45 2.92 -12.60
N LEU A 248 11.66 2.00 -13.18
CA LEU A 248 11.78 0.58 -12.92
C LEU A 248 13.11 0.12 -13.53
N GLU A 249 14.14 0.02 -12.70
CA GLU A 249 15.43 -0.57 -13.10
C GLU A 249 15.39 -2.05 -12.71
N ILE A 250 15.46 -2.94 -13.70
CA ILE A 250 15.52 -4.38 -13.44
C ILE A 250 16.97 -4.72 -13.10
N GLU A 251 17.31 -4.68 -11.81
CA GLU A 251 18.53 -5.31 -11.30
C GLU A 251 18.26 -6.81 -11.07
N PRO A 252 19.25 -7.70 -11.30
CA PRO A 252 19.04 -9.14 -11.11
C PRO A 252 18.64 -9.44 -9.65
N PRO A 253 17.62 -10.29 -9.42
CA PRO A 253 17.12 -10.59 -8.08
C PRO A 253 18.24 -11.15 -7.21
N ARG A 254 18.20 -10.88 -5.91
CA ARG A 254 19.20 -11.41 -4.96
C ARG A 254 18.67 -12.63 -4.22
N ASP A 255 19.56 -13.55 -3.86
CA ASP A 255 19.22 -14.72 -3.06
C ASP A 255 18.99 -14.35 -1.57
N ILE A 256 18.62 -15.35 -0.77
CA ILE A 256 18.44 -15.20 0.69
C ILE A 256 19.73 -14.81 1.45
N ASN A 257 20.88 -14.82 0.79
CA ASN A 257 22.16 -14.38 1.34
C ASN A 257 22.54 -12.96 0.87
N GLY A 258 21.68 -12.31 0.08
CA GLY A 258 21.92 -11.00 -0.52
C GLY A 258 22.84 -11.03 -1.75
N GLN A 259 23.10 -12.21 -2.32
CA GLN A 259 23.95 -12.38 -3.51
C GLN A 259 23.11 -12.30 -4.79
N VAL A 260 23.60 -11.57 -5.79
CA VAL A 260 22.94 -11.39 -7.09
C VAL A 260 22.77 -12.74 -7.82
N LEU A 261 21.53 -13.10 -8.16
CA LEU A 261 21.18 -14.29 -8.92
C LEU A 261 21.37 -14.04 -10.43
N PRO A 262 21.88 -15.02 -11.18
CA PRO A 262 21.97 -14.92 -12.64
C PRO A 262 20.57 -14.95 -13.28
N LEU A 263 20.26 -13.94 -14.11
CA LEU A 263 19.04 -13.91 -14.92
C LEU A 263 19.15 -14.83 -16.13
N THR A 264 18.12 -15.65 -16.37
CA THR A 264 17.97 -16.41 -17.62
C THR A 264 16.97 -15.71 -18.56
N PRO A 265 17.08 -15.87 -19.89
CA PRO A 265 16.17 -15.21 -20.85
C PRO A 265 14.68 -15.56 -20.69
N VAL A 266 14.34 -16.63 -19.96
CA VAL A 266 12.96 -17.07 -19.66
C VAL A 266 12.38 -16.36 -18.43
N ASP A 267 13.23 -15.79 -17.58
CA ASP A 267 12.81 -15.02 -16.42
C ASP A 267 12.25 -13.65 -16.85
N LEU A 268 12.66 -13.13 -18.01
CA LEU A 268 12.23 -11.81 -18.47
C LEU A 268 10.73 -11.71 -18.77
N PRO A 269 10.09 -12.69 -19.45
CA PRO A 269 8.64 -12.74 -19.53
C PRO A 269 7.96 -12.87 -18.16
N THR A 270 8.48 -13.64 -17.20
CA THR A 270 7.84 -13.77 -15.87
C THR A 270 8.01 -12.53 -15.00
N LEU A 271 9.15 -11.83 -15.12
CA LEU A 271 9.41 -10.50 -14.56
C LEU A 271 8.43 -9.45 -15.12
N LEU A 272 8.07 -9.58 -16.40
CA LEU A 272 7.16 -8.66 -17.11
C LEU A 272 5.68 -9.07 -17.08
N THR A 273 5.36 -10.35 -16.80
CA THR A 273 3.99 -10.92 -16.86
C THR A 273 3.53 -11.58 -15.56
N GLY A 274 4.35 -11.55 -14.51
CA GLY A 274 4.04 -12.08 -13.19
C GLY A 274 2.75 -11.49 -12.64
N ASN A 275 1.96 -12.34 -11.97
CA ASN A 275 0.59 -12.09 -11.55
C ASN A 275 0.42 -10.98 -10.47
N SER A 276 1.46 -10.19 -10.19
CA SER A 276 1.60 -9.34 -9.01
C SER A 276 1.56 -7.84 -9.39
N GLY A 277 1.29 -6.96 -8.43
CA GLY A 277 1.00 -5.54 -8.68
C GLY A 277 -0.49 -5.22 -8.65
N TYR A 278 -1.16 -5.46 -7.52
CA TYR A 278 -2.59 -5.17 -7.33
C TYR A 278 -2.81 -4.16 -6.21
N VAL A 279 -3.57 -3.10 -6.49
CA VAL A 279 -4.07 -2.16 -5.49
C VAL A 279 -5.59 -2.20 -5.48
N LEU A 280 -6.18 -2.37 -4.30
CA LEU A 280 -7.63 -2.25 -4.08
C LEU A 280 -7.88 -1.22 -2.99
N ASN A 281 -8.57 -0.14 -3.35
CA ASN A 281 -9.12 0.81 -2.40
C ASN A 281 -10.63 0.58 -2.25
N GLN A 282 -11.08 0.22 -1.05
CA GLN A 282 -12.49 0.16 -0.64
C GLN A 282 -12.81 1.17 0.48
N GLY A 283 -11.77 1.73 1.11
CA GLY A 283 -11.90 2.73 2.17
C GLY A 283 -11.62 4.14 1.67
N GLU A 284 -10.92 4.92 2.50
CA GLU A 284 -10.56 6.31 2.21
C GLU A 284 -9.05 6.46 2.07
N VAL A 285 -8.64 7.22 1.05
CA VAL A 285 -7.27 7.72 0.86
C VAL A 285 -7.36 9.23 0.72
N SER A 286 -6.92 9.98 1.73
CA SER A 286 -7.19 11.41 1.83
C SER A 286 -5.94 12.21 2.16
N THR A 287 -5.64 13.19 1.31
CA THR A 287 -4.65 14.25 1.59
C THR A 287 -5.31 15.61 1.77
N ASN A 288 -6.60 15.60 2.11
CA ASN A 288 -7.40 16.81 2.20
C ASN A 288 -6.79 17.80 3.18
N ASN A 289 -6.80 19.08 2.82
CA ASN A 289 -6.34 20.15 3.69
C ASN A 289 -7.33 21.32 3.68
N SER A 290 -8.07 21.51 4.77
CA SER A 290 -9.08 22.57 4.86
C SER A 290 -8.51 23.99 4.97
N THR A 291 -7.23 24.14 5.29
CA THR A 291 -6.58 25.44 5.52
C THR A 291 -5.63 25.83 4.39
N ASN A 292 -5.08 24.85 3.67
CA ASN A 292 -4.10 25.03 2.60
C ASN A 292 -4.48 24.23 1.34
N GLN A 293 -3.56 24.17 0.37
CA GLN A 293 -3.71 23.32 -0.80
C GLN A 293 -3.85 21.85 -0.38
N GLY A 294 -4.72 21.11 -1.09
CA GLY A 294 -4.79 19.65 -0.96
C GLY A 294 -3.44 19.01 -1.27
N GLY A 295 -3.16 17.86 -0.66
CA GLY A 295 -1.89 17.18 -0.85
C GLY A 295 -1.80 16.41 -2.17
N GLN A 296 -0.92 15.41 -2.19
CA GLN A 296 -0.60 14.64 -3.38
C GLN A 296 -0.86 13.15 -3.15
N ILE A 297 -1.55 12.49 -4.07
CA ILE A 297 -1.77 11.04 -4.02
C ILE A 297 -1.15 10.42 -5.25
N TYR A 298 -0.27 9.45 -5.06
CA TYR A 298 0.36 8.69 -6.12
C TYR A 298 0.04 7.20 -5.97
N LEU A 299 -0.61 6.62 -6.99
CA LEU A 299 -0.93 5.20 -7.04
C LEU A 299 -0.26 4.55 -8.23
N THR A 300 0.47 3.46 -7.99
CA THR A 300 1.09 2.67 -9.06
C THR A 300 0.75 1.20 -8.88
N ALA A 301 0.21 0.57 -9.91
CA ALA A 301 -0.14 -0.85 -9.89
C ALA A 301 -0.31 -1.40 -11.30
N ARG A 302 -0.17 -2.71 -11.50
CA ARG A 302 -0.59 -3.34 -12.76
C ARG A 302 -2.12 -3.37 -12.89
N LEU A 303 -2.82 -3.66 -11.80
CA LEU A 303 -4.27 -3.58 -11.70
C LEU A 303 -4.64 -2.73 -10.48
N LEU A 304 -5.35 -1.63 -10.73
CA LEU A 304 -5.94 -0.77 -9.71
C LEU A 304 -7.45 -0.95 -9.69
N GLU A 305 -8.03 -1.11 -8.50
CA GLU A 305 -9.46 -1.06 -8.27
C GLU A 305 -9.76 0.04 -7.24
N ASN A 306 -10.51 1.06 -7.65
CA ASN A 306 -11.07 2.05 -6.72
C ASN A 306 -12.58 1.79 -6.55
N ARG A 307 -12.97 1.48 -5.32
CA ARG A 307 -14.36 1.30 -4.88
C ARG A 307 -14.73 2.19 -3.70
N GLY A 308 -13.75 2.92 -3.16
CA GLY A 308 -13.90 3.82 -2.04
C GLY A 308 -13.74 5.28 -2.48
N GLN A 309 -13.00 6.05 -1.69
CA GLN A 309 -12.74 7.47 -1.94
C GLN A 309 -11.22 7.71 -2.01
N ILE A 310 -10.80 8.53 -2.98
CA ILE A 310 -9.44 9.05 -3.10
C ILE A 310 -9.57 10.57 -3.26
N THR A 311 -9.16 11.34 -2.25
CA THR A 311 -9.43 12.78 -2.18
C THR A 311 -8.17 13.58 -1.86
N ALA A 312 -7.91 14.61 -2.63
CA ALA A 312 -6.85 15.60 -2.45
C ALA A 312 -7.45 17.00 -2.46
N ASP A 313 -8.57 17.19 -1.75
CA ASP A 313 -9.30 18.46 -1.71
C ASP A 313 -8.60 19.49 -0.82
N GLY A 314 -8.76 20.77 -1.11
CA GLY A 314 -8.26 21.82 -0.22
C GLY A 314 -8.82 23.20 -0.50
N THR A 315 -8.16 24.25 0.00
CA THR A 315 -8.48 25.64 -0.37
C THR A 315 -8.23 25.85 -1.86
N THR A 316 -7.10 25.33 -2.33
CA THR A 316 -6.81 24.99 -3.73
C THR A 316 -6.76 23.46 -3.84
N GLY A 317 -7.26 22.88 -4.93
CA GLY A 317 -7.21 21.43 -5.13
C GLY A 317 -5.77 20.90 -5.20
N GLY A 318 -5.56 19.69 -4.71
CA GLY A 318 -4.30 18.96 -4.74
C GLY A 318 -4.09 18.19 -6.05
N SER A 319 -3.32 17.11 -6.00
CA SER A 319 -3.10 16.25 -7.18
C SER A 319 -3.28 14.76 -6.88
N ILE A 320 -3.93 14.06 -7.80
CA ILE A 320 -4.02 12.60 -7.82
C ILE A 320 -3.39 12.11 -9.11
N LYS A 321 -2.31 11.34 -8.99
CA LYS A 321 -1.66 10.70 -10.12
C LYS A 321 -1.75 9.18 -9.99
N VAL A 322 -2.26 8.53 -11.04
CA VAL A 322 -2.40 7.08 -11.15
C VAL A 322 -1.58 6.60 -12.33
N GLU A 323 -0.72 5.61 -12.11
CA GLU A 323 0.04 4.94 -13.15
C GLU A 323 -0.29 3.44 -13.14
N THR A 324 -1.00 2.95 -14.16
CA THR A 324 -1.48 1.58 -14.14
C THR A 324 -1.66 0.91 -15.49
N THR A 325 -1.60 -0.42 -15.56
CA THR A 325 -2.00 -1.12 -16.79
C THR A 325 -3.52 -1.16 -16.92
N ASN A 326 -4.23 -1.51 -15.86
CA ASN A 326 -5.69 -1.62 -15.88
C ASN A 326 -6.30 -0.93 -14.66
N PHE A 327 -7.34 -0.14 -14.87
CA PHE A 327 -8.07 0.56 -13.82
C PHE A 327 -9.55 0.23 -13.87
N LEU A 328 -10.09 -0.29 -12.77
CA LEU A 328 -11.53 -0.31 -12.53
C LEU A 328 -11.85 0.74 -11.48
N ASP A 329 -12.66 1.72 -11.86
CA ASP A 329 -13.11 2.77 -10.97
C ASP A 329 -14.63 2.77 -10.83
N THR A 330 -15.06 2.66 -9.59
CA THR A 330 -16.46 2.64 -9.16
C THR A 330 -16.71 3.61 -8.01
N GLY A 331 -15.64 4.27 -7.53
CA GLY A 331 -15.63 5.13 -6.36
C GLY A 331 -15.50 6.61 -6.75
N THR A 332 -14.85 7.39 -5.89
CA THR A 332 -14.63 8.81 -6.14
C THR A 332 -13.15 9.14 -6.19
N LEU A 333 -12.80 9.97 -7.16
CA LEU A 333 -11.54 10.69 -7.25
C LEU A 333 -11.87 12.19 -7.15
N SER A 334 -11.29 12.89 -6.17
CA SER A 334 -11.59 14.30 -5.92
C SER A 334 -10.33 15.11 -5.68
N ALA A 335 -10.21 16.26 -6.36
CA ALA A 335 -9.19 17.27 -6.08
C ALA A 335 -9.83 18.67 -6.15
N ILE A 336 -10.82 18.91 -5.29
CA ILE A 336 -11.64 20.12 -5.30
C ILE A 336 -10.92 21.29 -4.60
N GLY A 337 -10.99 22.46 -5.22
CA GLY A 337 -10.60 23.74 -4.63
C GLY A 337 -11.79 24.48 -4.05
N SER A 338 -11.94 24.47 -2.73
CA SER A 338 -13.09 25.07 -2.04
C SER A 338 -13.14 26.59 -2.09
N THR A 339 -11.99 27.27 -2.20
CA THR A 339 -11.89 28.74 -2.22
C THR A 339 -11.04 29.28 -3.36
N SER A 340 -10.51 28.39 -4.21
CA SER A 340 -9.61 28.71 -5.32
C SER A 340 -9.89 27.76 -6.49
N SER A 341 -8.92 27.54 -7.36
CA SER A 341 -9.00 26.61 -8.48
C SER A 341 -9.04 25.14 -8.02
N GLY A 342 -9.68 24.31 -8.84
CA GLY A 342 -9.58 22.86 -8.74
C GLY A 342 -8.15 22.37 -8.97
N GLY A 343 -7.91 21.12 -8.58
CA GLY A 343 -6.64 20.45 -8.67
C GLY A 343 -6.47 19.65 -9.96
N GLU A 344 -5.62 18.63 -9.92
CA GLU A 344 -5.32 17.78 -11.07
C GLU A 344 -5.58 16.30 -10.75
N ILE A 345 -6.24 15.60 -11.66
CA ILE A 345 -6.37 14.14 -11.63
C ILE A 345 -5.82 13.60 -12.95
N ALA A 346 -4.67 12.92 -12.89
CA ALA A 346 -4.00 12.33 -14.04
C ALA A 346 -3.93 10.80 -13.89
N VAL A 347 -4.42 10.09 -14.91
CA VAL A 347 -4.39 8.63 -14.98
C VAL A 347 -3.64 8.20 -16.24
N ASP A 348 -2.40 7.78 -16.06
CA ASP A 348 -1.56 7.23 -17.12
C ASP A 348 -1.77 5.71 -17.19
N TYR A 349 -2.19 5.22 -18.36
CA TYR A 349 -2.49 3.79 -18.52
C TYR A 349 -2.08 3.17 -19.86
N SER A 350 -1.79 1.87 -19.81
CA SER A 350 -1.31 1.09 -20.97
C SER A 350 -2.23 -0.05 -21.40
N GLY A 351 -3.32 -0.29 -20.67
CA GLY A 351 -4.30 -1.32 -20.97
C GLY A 351 -5.72 -0.77 -20.98
N ARG A 352 -6.53 -1.15 -19.99
CA ARG A 352 -7.97 -0.87 -19.99
C ARG A 352 -8.40 -0.06 -18.79
N ILE A 353 -9.27 0.91 -19.03
CA ILE A 353 -10.01 1.61 -17.98
C ILE A 353 -11.49 1.31 -18.10
N ILE A 354 -12.10 0.99 -16.97
CA ILE A 354 -13.54 0.81 -16.83
C ILE A 354 -14.01 1.72 -15.70
N GLN A 355 -14.84 2.70 -16.03
CA GLN A 355 -15.57 3.52 -15.07
C GLN A 355 -17.06 3.19 -15.12
N THR A 356 -17.60 2.85 -13.96
CA THR A 356 -19.04 2.55 -13.80
C THR A 356 -19.85 3.83 -13.55
N ALA A 357 -21.18 3.73 -13.61
CA ALA A 357 -22.07 4.87 -13.40
C ALA A 357 -21.98 5.49 -11.99
N SER A 358 -21.42 4.77 -11.01
CA SER A 358 -21.16 5.32 -9.68
C SER A 358 -19.84 6.08 -9.58
N ALA A 359 -18.96 5.95 -10.57
CA ALA A 359 -17.67 6.61 -10.56
C ALA A 359 -17.85 8.13 -10.70
N LEU A 360 -17.19 8.89 -9.81
CA LEU A 360 -17.11 10.34 -9.85
C LEU A 360 -15.65 10.77 -9.90
N THR A 361 -15.30 11.57 -10.91
CA THR A 361 -14.00 12.26 -10.98
C THR A 361 -14.25 13.76 -10.96
N SER A 362 -13.87 14.44 -9.88
CA SER A 362 -14.19 15.86 -9.65
C SER A 362 -12.95 16.69 -9.36
N VAL A 363 -12.77 17.77 -10.11
CA VAL A 363 -11.74 18.78 -9.93
C VAL A 363 -12.38 20.16 -9.89
N ASN A 364 -13.54 20.29 -9.25
CA ASN A 364 -14.23 21.58 -9.18
C ASN A 364 -13.37 22.61 -8.43
N GLY A 365 -13.44 23.86 -8.88
CA GLY A 365 -12.90 25.01 -8.17
C GLY A 365 -13.98 26.06 -7.95
N SER A 366 -13.85 26.86 -6.91
CA SER A 366 -14.71 28.03 -6.72
C SER A 366 -14.46 29.11 -7.79
N THR A 367 -13.22 29.25 -8.26
CA THR A 367 -12.83 30.22 -9.28
C THR A 367 -12.66 29.58 -10.65
N GLU A 368 -11.84 28.55 -10.76
CA GLU A 368 -11.54 27.85 -12.02
C GLU A 368 -11.57 26.34 -11.79
N GLY A 369 -12.25 25.59 -12.67
CA GLY A 369 -12.19 24.13 -12.67
C GLY A 369 -10.76 23.64 -12.94
N GLY A 370 -10.37 22.54 -12.31
CA GLY A 370 -9.06 21.91 -12.51
C GLY A 370 -8.98 21.06 -13.78
N ALA A 371 -8.00 20.17 -13.82
CA ALA A 371 -7.73 19.31 -14.98
C ALA A 371 -7.94 17.83 -14.66
N ILE A 372 -8.69 17.14 -15.53
CA ILE A 372 -8.81 15.68 -15.54
C ILE A 372 -8.13 15.17 -16.81
N ALA A 373 -7.18 14.25 -16.67
CA ALA A 373 -6.49 13.63 -17.79
C ALA A 373 -6.46 12.10 -17.63
N PHE A 374 -7.00 11.38 -18.61
CA PHE A 374 -6.85 9.94 -18.76
C PHE A 374 -5.97 9.69 -19.99
N ASN A 375 -4.69 9.38 -19.78
CA ASN A 375 -3.67 9.31 -20.81
C ASN A 375 -3.39 7.87 -21.23
N GLY A 376 -4.08 7.42 -22.28
CA GLY A 376 -3.86 6.13 -22.94
C GLY A 376 -3.05 6.27 -24.23
N GLY A 377 -2.16 5.32 -24.49
CA GLY A 377 -1.40 5.20 -25.73
C GLY A 377 -2.07 4.30 -26.79
N ALA A 378 -1.26 3.70 -27.66
CA ALA A 378 -1.72 2.63 -28.55
C ALA A 378 -2.23 1.42 -27.76
N ASP A 379 -3.18 0.69 -28.34
CA ASP A 379 -3.84 -0.52 -27.81
C ASP A 379 -4.63 -0.32 -26.50
N THR A 380 -4.85 0.93 -26.09
CA THR A 380 -5.59 1.26 -24.87
C THR A 380 -7.09 1.42 -25.11
N ILE A 381 -7.89 1.03 -24.10
CA ILE A 381 -9.35 1.09 -24.17
C ILE A 381 -9.89 1.80 -22.93
N LEU A 382 -10.60 2.91 -23.12
CA LEU A 382 -11.34 3.61 -22.09
C LEU A 382 -12.84 3.36 -22.28
N THR A 383 -13.48 2.75 -21.28
CA THR A 383 -14.94 2.62 -21.22
C THR A 383 -15.43 3.32 -19.97
N THR A 384 -16.25 4.36 -20.11
CA THR A 384 -16.76 5.12 -18.98
C THR A 384 -18.26 5.38 -19.12
N SER A 385 -18.94 5.18 -17.99
CA SER A 385 -20.30 5.66 -17.70
C SER A 385 -20.30 6.61 -16.49
N GLY A 386 -19.10 6.94 -16.00
CA GLY A 386 -18.89 7.76 -14.81
C GLY A 386 -19.09 9.25 -15.08
N LYS A 387 -19.16 10.04 -14.01
CA LYS A 387 -19.32 11.48 -14.07
C LYS A 387 -17.96 12.18 -13.94
N PHE A 388 -17.67 13.10 -14.85
CA PHE A 388 -16.54 14.01 -14.78
C PHE A 388 -17.03 15.42 -14.46
N GLU A 389 -16.40 16.09 -13.50
CA GLU A 389 -16.72 17.46 -13.12
C GLU A 389 -15.45 18.31 -13.05
N ALA A 390 -15.41 19.38 -13.81
CA ALA A 390 -14.36 20.38 -13.79
C ALA A 390 -15.02 21.77 -13.88
N THR A 391 -15.79 22.14 -12.86
CA THR A 391 -16.59 23.38 -12.84
C THR A 391 -15.96 24.46 -11.97
N GLY A 392 -16.21 25.71 -12.32
CA GLY A 392 -15.92 26.91 -11.54
C GLY A 392 -16.56 28.14 -12.21
N ASP A 393 -16.27 29.36 -11.73
CA ASP A 393 -16.62 30.59 -12.47
C ASP A 393 -16.05 30.54 -13.90
N VAL A 394 -14.86 29.96 -14.03
CA VAL A 394 -14.25 29.47 -15.26
C VAL A 394 -14.26 27.93 -15.23
N GLY A 395 -14.72 27.26 -16.29
CA GLY A 395 -14.67 25.80 -16.39
C GLY A 395 -13.23 25.28 -16.54
N GLY A 396 -13.01 24.02 -16.17
CA GLY A 396 -11.72 23.34 -16.31
C GLY A 396 -11.63 22.44 -17.53
N GLU A 397 -10.63 21.56 -17.53
CA GLU A 397 -10.29 20.69 -18.65
C GLU A 397 -10.57 19.21 -18.37
N VAL A 398 -11.07 18.48 -19.37
CA VAL A 398 -11.25 17.03 -19.33
C VAL A 398 -10.67 16.41 -20.60
N HIS A 399 -9.55 15.71 -20.46
CA HIS A 399 -8.78 15.09 -21.52
C HIS A 399 -8.91 13.57 -21.43
N LEU A 400 -9.50 12.94 -22.44
CA LEU A 400 -9.66 11.50 -22.51
C LEU A 400 -8.91 10.97 -23.75
N PHE A 401 -7.81 10.26 -23.52
CA PHE A 401 -6.99 9.66 -24.57
C PHE A 401 -7.04 8.14 -24.47
N ALA A 402 -7.38 7.50 -25.58
CA ALA A 402 -7.29 6.05 -25.78
C ALA A 402 -7.26 5.75 -27.28
N GLN A 403 -6.88 4.53 -27.67
CA GLN A 403 -7.14 4.06 -29.03
C GLN A 403 -8.64 3.87 -29.26
N ASP A 404 -9.34 3.23 -28.31
CA ASP A 404 -10.80 3.09 -28.34
C ASP A 404 -11.44 3.73 -27.10
N ILE A 405 -12.26 4.76 -27.32
CA ILE A 405 -13.06 5.41 -26.28
C ILE A 405 -14.53 5.03 -26.42
N ARG A 406 -15.14 4.57 -25.33
CA ARG A 406 -16.56 4.23 -25.23
C ARG A 406 -17.19 5.03 -24.10
N LEU A 407 -18.02 5.99 -24.46
CA LEU A 407 -18.85 6.77 -23.54
C LEU A 407 -20.24 6.17 -23.54
N LEU A 408 -20.73 5.73 -22.38
CA LEU A 408 -21.98 4.98 -22.22
C LEU A 408 -23.08 5.77 -21.54
#